data_AF-A0A9D8G6R7-F1
#
_entry.id   AF-A0A9D8G6R7-F1
#
_cell.length_a   1.000
_cell.length_b   1.000
_cell.length_c   1.000
_cell.angle_alpha   90.00
_cell.angle_beta   90.00
_cell.angle_gamma   90.00
#
_symmetry.space_group_name_H-M   'P 1'
#
loop_
_entity.id
_entity.type
_entity.pdbx_description
1 polymer ?
#
loop_
_entity_poly.entity_id
_entity_poly.type
_entity_poly.pdbx_seq_one_letter_code
_entity_poly.pdbx_strand_id
1 'polypeptide(L)'
;TPRKEDLIPPSIGHHEEWIEACKTGKPTTCNFDYSGALVEHNLLALVAYRVGKKLQWDAENLRATNAPEADKYIRRTYREGWLLNG
;
A
#
# COMPACT_ATOMS: atom_id res chain seq x y z
N THR A 1 -4.47 -9.90 -27.65
CA THR A 1 -3.71 -10.69 -26.66
C THR A 1 -2.35 -10.06 -26.48
N PRO A 2 -1.80 -9.95 -25.26
CA PRO A 2 -0.45 -9.43 -25.06
C PRO A 2 0.56 -10.25 -25.87
N ARG A 3 1.59 -9.60 -26.44
CA ARG A 3 2.67 -10.31 -27.13
C ARG A 3 3.68 -10.79 -26.09
N LYS A 4 4.55 -11.73 -26.45
CA LYS A 4 5.49 -12.36 -25.51
C LYS A 4 6.44 -11.33 -24.89
N GLU A 5 6.86 -10.34 -25.67
CA GLU A 5 7.69 -9.21 -25.26
C GLU A 5 6.99 -8.25 -24.28
N ASP A 6 5.66 -8.28 -24.21
CA ASP A 6 4.87 -7.45 -23.29
C ASP A 6 4.64 -8.14 -21.93
N LEU A 7 5.10 -9.40 -21.77
CA LEU A 7 4.92 -10.18 -20.55
C LEU A 7 6.07 -9.96 -19.57
N ILE A 8 5.73 -9.93 -18.28
CA ILE A 8 6.73 -9.99 -17.20
C ILE A 8 7.49 -11.33 -17.32
N PRO A 9 8.83 -11.34 -17.17
CA PRO A 9 9.61 -12.57 -17.16
C PRO A 9 9.07 -13.59 -16.14
N PRO A 10 9.24 -14.90 -16.38
CA PRO A 10 8.94 -15.91 -15.38
C PRO A 10 9.65 -15.62 -14.05
N SER A 11 8.95 -15.81 -12.94
CA SER A 11 9.54 -15.66 -11.62
C SER A 11 10.69 -16.66 -11.43
N ILE A 12 11.81 -16.17 -10.93
CA ILE A 12 12.94 -17.02 -10.49
C ILE A 12 12.69 -17.66 -9.11
N GLY A 13 11.57 -17.32 -8.45
CA GLY A 13 11.21 -17.74 -7.11
C GLY A 13 11.56 -16.67 -6.05
N HIS A 14 10.70 -16.52 -5.03
CA HIS A 14 10.81 -15.44 -4.04
C HIS A 14 12.15 -15.41 -3.28
N HIS A 15 12.69 -16.57 -2.91
CA HIS A 15 13.95 -16.63 -2.18
C HIS A 15 15.15 -16.27 -3.07
N GLU A 16 15.17 -16.74 -4.32
CA GLU A 16 16.23 -16.40 -5.27
C GLU A 16 16.18 -14.91 -5.65
N GLU A 17 14.99 -14.36 -5.84
CA GLU A 17 14.80 -12.93 -6.06
C GLU A 17 15.34 -12.10 -4.89
N TRP A 18 15.09 -12.52 -3.64
CA TRP A 18 15.65 -11.86 -2.47
C TRP A 18 17.19 -11.94 -2.44
N ILE A 19 17.77 -13.11 -2.73
CA ILE A 19 19.22 -13.29 -2.80
C ILE A 19 19.84 -12.41 -3.90
N GLU A 20 19.24 -12.36 -5.10
CA GLU A 20 19.71 -11.51 -6.21
C GLU A 20 19.63 -10.03 -5.81
N ALA A 21 18.52 -9.59 -5.23
CA ALA A 21 18.35 -8.22 -4.75
C ALA A 21 19.43 -7.85 -3.73
N CYS A 22 19.69 -8.71 -2.73
CA CYS A 22 20.74 -8.49 -1.74
C CYS A 22 22.14 -8.40 -2.35
N LYS A 23 22.43 -9.16 -3.40
CA LYS A 23 23.75 -9.19 -4.06
C LYS A 23 23.97 -8.05 -5.05
N THR A 24 22.92 -7.55 -5.67
CA THR A 24 23.01 -6.64 -6.82
C THR A 24 22.43 -5.25 -6.56
N GLY A 25 21.63 -5.09 -5.50
CA GLY A 25 20.87 -3.87 -5.23
C GLY A 25 19.67 -3.67 -6.16
N LYS A 26 19.35 -4.63 -7.03
CA LYS A 26 18.14 -4.58 -7.85
C LYS A 26 16.88 -4.69 -6.96
N PRO A 27 15.77 -4.04 -7.33
CA PRO A 27 14.51 -4.17 -6.60
C PRO A 27 13.89 -5.56 -6.80
N THR A 28 13.16 -6.02 -5.78
CA THR A 28 12.27 -7.18 -5.90
C THR A 28 10.95 -6.78 -6.58
N THR A 29 10.26 -7.75 -7.18
CA THR A 29 8.94 -7.52 -7.80
C THR A 29 7.86 -7.15 -6.78
N CYS A 30 8.01 -7.56 -5.52
CA CYS A 30 7.09 -7.26 -4.42
C CYS A 30 7.75 -6.36 -3.33
N ASN A 31 8.31 -5.23 -3.74
CA ASN A 31 8.89 -4.26 -2.80
C ASN A 31 7.84 -3.51 -1.95
N PHE A 32 8.31 -2.68 -1.00
CA PHE A 32 7.43 -1.92 -0.11
C PHE A 32 6.66 -0.80 -0.79
N ASP A 33 7.19 -0.17 -1.85
CA ASP A 33 6.46 0.88 -2.56
C ASP A 33 5.22 0.30 -3.27
N TYR A 34 5.40 -0.86 -3.92
CA TYR A 34 4.30 -1.60 -4.53
C TYR A 34 3.33 -2.14 -3.47
N SER A 35 3.86 -2.88 -2.48
CA SER A 35 3.04 -3.57 -1.48
C SER A 35 2.32 -2.59 -0.56
N GLY A 36 2.94 -1.47 -0.23
CA GLY A 36 2.37 -0.40 0.59
C GLY A 36 1.13 0.20 -0.05
N ALA A 37 1.26 0.67 -1.29
CA ALA A 37 0.13 1.24 -2.04
C ALA A 37 -1.00 0.22 -2.27
N LEU A 38 -0.65 -1.05 -2.53
CA LEU A 38 -1.63 -2.12 -2.68
C LEU A 38 -2.43 -2.36 -1.38
N VAL A 39 -1.73 -2.47 -0.25
CA VAL A 39 -2.36 -2.70 1.05
C VAL A 39 -3.18 -1.50 1.47
N GLU A 40 -2.69 -0.27 1.25
CA GLU A 40 -3.44 0.96 1.47
C GLU A 40 -4.77 0.95 0.72
N HIS A 41 -4.75 0.65 -0.57
CA HIS A 41 -5.96 0.54 -1.38
C HIS A 41 -6.94 -0.50 -0.82
N ASN A 42 -6.45 -1.68 -0.45
CA ASN A 42 -7.28 -2.74 0.12
C ASN A 42 -7.94 -2.33 1.44
N LEU A 43 -7.21 -1.62 2.31
CA LEU A 43 -7.74 -1.13 3.58
C LEU A 43 -8.78 -0.03 3.40
N LEU A 44 -8.62 0.84 2.39
CA LEU A 44 -9.61 1.87 2.05
C LEU A 44 -10.96 1.27 1.66
N ALA A 45 -11.01 0.06 1.10
CA ALA A 45 -12.27 -0.64 0.83
C ALA A 45 -13.08 -0.88 2.11
N LEU A 46 -12.40 -1.26 3.20
CA LEU A 46 -13.04 -1.46 4.51
C LEU A 46 -13.54 -0.14 5.11
N VAL A 47 -12.79 0.94 4.92
CA VAL A 47 -13.20 2.29 5.36
C VAL A 47 -14.43 2.75 4.57
N ALA A 48 -14.40 2.60 3.24
CA ALA A 48 -15.53 2.92 2.37
C ALA A 48 -16.78 2.13 2.76
N TYR A 49 -16.63 0.84 3.09
CA TYR A 49 -17.72 0.00 3.61
C TYR A 49 -18.30 0.57 4.92
N ARG A 50 -17.46 0.93 5.88
CA ARG A 50 -17.91 1.48 7.19
C ARG A 50 -18.60 2.84 7.07
N VAL A 51 -18.17 3.65 6.10
CA VAL A 51 -18.75 4.99 5.85
C VAL A 51 -19.97 4.92 4.92
N GLY A 52 -20.11 3.83 4.15
CA GLY A 52 -21.24 3.61 3.24
C GLY A 52 -21.17 4.44 1.96
N LYS A 53 -19.99 4.91 1.55
CA LYS A 53 -19.81 5.67 0.30
C LYS A 53 -18.43 5.49 -0.33
N LYS A 54 -18.31 5.83 -1.61
CA LYS A 54 -17.02 5.88 -2.32
C LYS A 54 -16.16 7.03 -1.79
N LEU A 55 -14.89 6.74 -1.49
CA LEU A 55 -13.93 7.73 -1.02
C LEU A 55 -13.21 8.40 -2.22
N GLN A 56 -13.06 9.71 -2.16
CA GLN A 56 -12.08 10.47 -2.94
C GLN A 56 -10.83 10.59 -2.09
N TRP A 57 -9.76 9.91 -2.51
CA TRP A 57 -8.59 9.68 -1.67
C TRP A 57 -7.43 10.59 -2.05
N ASP A 58 -6.94 11.33 -1.06
CA ASP A 58 -5.68 12.08 -1.09
C ASP A 58 -4.62 11.25 -0.36
N ALA A 59 -3.83 10.50 -1.12
CA ALA A 59 -2.81 9.59 -0.60
C ALA A 59 -1.63 10.33 0.05
N GLU A 60 -1.33 11.55 -0.40
CA GLU A 60 -0.22 12.34 0.16
C GLU A 60 -0.53 12.79 1.58
N ASN A 61 -1.77 13.22 1.83
CA ASN A 61 -2.21 13.67 3.17
C ASN A 61 -2.92 12.59 4.00
N LEU A 62 -3.09 11.39 3.42
CA LEU A 62 -3.85 10.27 3.96
C LEU A 62 -5.25 10.70 4.43
N ARG A 63 -6.04 11.28 3.52
CA ARG A 63 -7.38 11.83 3.83
C ARG A 63 -8.41 11.53 2.76
N ALA A 64 -9.63 11.22 3.18
CA ALA A 64 -10.78 11.18 2.29
C ALA A 64 -11.40 12.57 2.16
N THR A 65 -11.20 13.25 1.02
CA THR A 65 -11.60 14.66 0.82
C THR A 65 -13.12 14.88 0.83
N ASN A 66 -13.90 13.82 0.56
CA ASN A 66 -15.36 13.83 0.51
C ASN A 66 -16.03 13.13 1.70
N ALA A 67 -15.27 12.66 2.69
CA ALA A 67 -15.80 11.91 3.83
C ALA A 67 -14.97 12.15 5.12
N PRO A 68 -15.07 13.33 5.76
CA PRO A 68 -14.36 13.63 7.00
C PRO A 68 -14.63 12.61 8.13
N GLU A 69 -15.81 11.98 8.15
CA GLU A 69 -16.15 10.92 9.11
C GLU A 69 -15.29 9.65 8.97
N ALA A 70 -14.56 9.50 7.86
CA ALA A 70 -13.62 8.39 7.63
C ALA A 70 -12.33 8.54 8.47
N ASP A 71 -11.96 9.75 8.87
CA ASP A 71 -10.67 10.04 9.52
C ASP A 71 -10.46 9.22 10.81
N LYS A 72 -11.56 8.93 11.54
CA LYS A 72 -11.52 8.08 12.75
C LYS A 72 -11.11 6.62 12.49
N TYR A 73 -11.21 6.16 11.25
CA TYR A 73 -10.79 4.82 10.83
C TYR A 73 -9.40 4.81 10.20
N ILE A 74 -8.90 5.98 9.77
CA ILE A 74 -7.61 6.14 9.09
C ILE A 74 -6.53 6.47 10.12
N ARG A 75 -6.80 7.43 11.02
CA ARG A 75 -5.85 7.88 12.04
C ARG A 75 -6.20 7.27 13.40
N ARG A 76 -5.17 6.88 14.13
CA ARG A 76 -5.29 6.38 15.50
C ARG A 76 -4.89 7.47 16.48
N THR A 77 -5.75 7.72 17.46
CA THR A 77 -5.34 8.48 18.66
C THR A 77 -4.51 7.57 19.53
N TYR A 78 -3.22 7.89 19.70
CA TYR A 78 -2.35 7.18 20.62
C TYR A 78 -2.66 7.60 22.07
N ARG A 79 -2.34 6.69 23.00
CA ARG A 79 -2.50 6.96 24.43
C ARG A 79 -1.48 8.04 24.85
N GLU A 80 -1.85 8.85 25.84
CA GLU A 80 -0.93 9.78 26.47
C GLU A 80 0.37 9.07 26.91
N GLY A 81 1.52 9.70 26.65
CA GLY A 81 2.86 9.12 26.87
C GLY A 81 3.39 8.22 25.75
N TRP A 82 2.54 7.78 24.81
CA TRP A 82 2.94 7.01 23.62
C TRP A 82 2.96 7.91 22.38
N LEU A 83 3.87 8.88 22.40
CA LEU A 83 4.10 9.75 21.23
C LEU A 83 4.93 8.98 20.20
N LEU A 84 4.39 8.85 18.99
CA LEU A 84 5.16 8.45 17.83
C LEU A 84 5.80 9.72 17.26
N ASN A 85 7.07 9.94 17.57
CA ASN A 85 7.85 10.97 16.87
C ASN A 85 8.16 10.41 15.50
N GLY A 86 7.45 10.92 14.48
CA GLY A 86 7.77 10.67 13.08
C GLY A 86 9.09 11.33 12.70
#